data_AF-A0A022QKY3-F1
#
_entry.id   AF-A0A022QKY3-F1
#
_cell.length_a   1.000
_cell.length_b   1.000
_cell.length_c   1.000
_cell.angle_alpha   90.00
_cell.angle_beta   90.00
_cell.angle_gamma   90.00
#
_symmetry.space_group_name_H-M   'P 1'
#
loop_
_entity.id
_entity.type
_entity.pdbx_description
1 polymer ?
#
loop_
_entity_poly.entity_id
_entity_poly.type
_entity_poly.pdbx_seq_one_letter_code
_entity_poly.pdbx_strand_id
1 'polypeptide(L)'
;MKHELIPNESKRNEIFKKKTVRLVNKANELSTLCGVEAAIIIHKKGRRLYDIGEDNAMLWPSPPIFSERLHKFLNHPDSEIRRRMVKHEKFMEQIKEEERENVSKWEMRCELQESRQLLNELMETRSHGRLFP
;
A
#
# COMPACT_ATOMS: atom_id res chain seq x y z
N MET A 1 -10.32 1.17 6.89
CA MET A 1 -9.51 0.79 8.06
C MET A 1 -8.54 1.93 8.33
N LYS A 2 -8.52 2.52 9.53
CA LYS A 2 -7.56 3.60 9.83
C LYS A 2 -6.18 3.00 10.09
N HIS A 3 -5.13 3.59 9.52
CA HIS A 3 -3.73 3.18 9.70
C HIS A 3 -3.11 4.00 10.83
N GLU A 4 -3.54 3.73 12.06
CA GLU A 4 -3.10 4.43 13.27
C GLU A 4 -2.63 3.44 14.34
N LEU A 5 -1.87 3.94 15.32
CA LEU A 5 -1.40 3.09 16.43
C LEU A 5 -2.60 2.56 17.22
N ILE A 6 -2.69 1.23 17.34
CA ILE A 6 -3.69 0.59 18.21
C ILE A 6 -3.33 0.89 19.67
N PRO A 7 -4.13 1.66 20.41
CA PRO A 7 -3.75 2.10 21.76
C PRO A 7 -3.69 0.94 22.74
N ASN A 8 -4.69 0.06 22.71
CA ASN A 8 -4.76 -1.12 23.56
C ASN A 8 -3.65 -2.13 23.19
N GLU A 9 -2.75 -2.39 24.13
CA GLU A 9 -1.59 -3.25 23.93
C GLU A 9 -1.94 -4.70 23.65
N SER A 10 -2.87 -5.29 24.40
CA SER A 10 -3.29 -6.68 24.19
C SER A 10 -3.88 -6.87 22.79
N LYS A 11 -4.79 -5.98 22.39
CA LYS A 11 -5.39 -5.97 21.05
C LYS A 11 -4.34 -5.74 19.97
N ARG A 12 -3.38 -4.83 20.20
CA ARG A 12 -2.25 -4.58 19.28
C ARG A 12 -1.40 -5.83 19.10
N ASN A 13 -1.09 -6.55 20.18
CA ASN A 13 -0.29 -7.77 20.17
C ASN A 13 -0.99 -8.92 19.42
N GLU A 14 -2.29 -9.11 19.63
CA GLU A 14 -3.07 -10.12 18.90
C GLU A 14 -3.14 -9.82 17.40
N ILE A 15 -3.41 -8.56 17.05
CA ILE A 15 -3.46 -8.13 15.65
C ILE A 15 -2.09 -8.26 15.01
N PHE A 16 -1.02 -7.89 15.70
CA PHE A 16 0.36 -8.06 15.23
C PHE A 16 0.63 -9.53 14.87
N LYS A 17 0.38 -10.48 15.79
CA LYS A 17 0.55 -11.92 15.51
C LYS A 17 -0.24 -12.37 14.27
N LYS A 18 -1.53 -12.01 14.20
CA LYS A 18 -2.40 -12.38 13.07
C LYS A 18 -1.93 -11.77 11.74
N LYS A 19 -1.49 -10.51 11.74
CA LYS A 19 -1.03 -9.80 10.54
C LYS A 19 0.33 -10.30 10.08
N THR A 20 1.23 -10.61 11.00
CA THR A 20 2.54 -11.20 10.70
C THR A 20 2.40 -12.55 10.00
N VAL A 21 1.57 -13.46 10.51
CA VAL A 21 1.31 -14.75 9.85
C VAL A 21 0.75 -14.55 8.44
N ARG A 22 -0.23 -13.65 8.28
CA ARG A 22 -0.83 -13.36 6.97
C ARG A 22 0.18 -12.75 5.98
N LEU A 23 1.06 -11.86 6.45
CA LEU A 23 2.10 -11.25 5.63
C LEU A 23 3.08 -12.30 5.12
N VAL A 24 3.55 -13.17 6.02
CA VAL A 24 4.47 -14.27 5.67
C VAL A 24 3.84 -15.24 4.68
N ASN A 25 2.57 -15.61 4.88
CA ASN A 25 1.87 -16.50 3.94
C ASN A 25 1.79 -15.87 2.54
N LYS A 26 1.49 -14.56 2.44
CA LYS A 26 1.45 -13.87 1.15
C LYS A 26 2.82 -13.75 0.49
N ALA A 27 3.87 -13.54 1.29
CA ALA A 27 5.23 -13.54 0.77
C ALA A 27 5.67 -14.93 0.28
N ASN A 28 5.26 -15.99 0.96
CA ASN A 28 5.50 -17.36 0.52
C ASN A 28 4.76 -17.69 -0.79
N GLU A 29 3.49 -17.29 -0.90
CA GLU A 29 2.71 -17.40 -2.14
C GLU A 29 3.41 -16.65 -3.29
N LEU A 30 3.83 -15.41 -3.07
CA LEU A 30 4.54 -14.60 -4.07
C LEU A 30 5.86 -15.25 -4.50
N SER A 31 6.67 -15.70 -3.54
CA SER A 31 7.93 -16.39 -3.80
C SER A 31 7.74 -17.67 -4.62
N THR A 32 6.71 -18.45 -4.28
CA THR A 32 6.36 -19.70 -4.97
C THR A 32 5.81 -19.46 -6.37
N LEU A 33 4.84 -18.56 -6.54
CA LEU A 33 4.15 -18.34 -7.81
C LEU A 33 5.02 -17.60 -8.83
N CYS A 34 5.87 -16.68 -8.37
CA CYS A 34 6.68 -15.84 -9.24
C CYS A 34 8.15 -16.29 -9.34
N GLY A 35 8.56 -17.31 -8.58
CA GLY A 35 9.94 -17.80 -8.58
C GLY A 35 10.96 -16.79 -8.05
N VAL A 36 10.56 -15.90 -7.14
CA VAL A 36 11.42 -14.84 -6.59
C VAL A 36 11.97 -15.21 -5.21
N GLU A 37 13.23 -14.87 -4.93
CA GLU A 37 13.77 -14.94 -3.57
C GLU A 37 13.24 -13.77 -2.73
N ALA A 38 12.52 -14.07 -1.65
CA ALA A 38 11.97 -13.06 -0.75
C ALA A 38 12.42 -13.31 0.70
N ALA A 39 12.70 -12.26 1.46
CA ALA A 39 13.05 -12.34 2.87
C ALA A 39 12.33 -11.24 3.65
N ILE A 40 11.94 -11.50 4.89
CA ILE A 40 11.23 -10.55 5.74
C ILE A 40 11.88 -10.48 7.11
N ILE A 41 12.08 -9.24 7.58
CA ILE A 41 12.46 -8.91 8.96
C ILE A 41 11.31 -8.12 9.58
N ILE A 42 10.81 -8.54 10.74
CA ILE A 42 9.75 -7.82 11.46
C ILE A 42 10.21 -7.52 12.88
N HIS A 43 10.33 -6.24 13.19
CA HIS A 43 10.61 -5.79 14.56
C HIS A 43 9.32 -5.49 15.31
N LYS A 44 9.16 -6.06 16.50
CA LYS A 44 8.09 -5.69 17.43
C LYS A 44 8.52 -4.49 18.28
N LYS A 45 7.73 -3.41 18.27
CA LYS A 45 7.92 -2.25 19.17
C LYS A 45 7.47 -2.63 20.60
N GLY A 46 8.35 -2.52 21.59
CA GLY A 46 7.95 -2.73 22.99
C GLY A 46 9.03 -3.09 24.01
N ARG A 47 10.23 -2.49 23.97
CA ARG A 47 11.17 -2.65 25.09
C ARG A 47 10.72 -1.84 26.30
N ARG A 48 10.66 -2.50 27.47
CA ARG A 48 11.07 -1.87 28.73
C ARG A 48 12.60 -1.82 28.75
N LEU A 49 13.17 -0.85 29.44
CA LEU A 49 14.61 -0.51 29.44
C LEU A 49 15.55 -1.67 29.88
N TYR A 50 15.01 -2.80 30.33
CA TYR A 50 15.75 -3.93 30.92
C TYR A 50 15.76 -5.23 30.09
N ASP A 51 15.11 -5.28 28.92
CA ASP A 51 15.11 -6.48 28.06
C ASP A 51 16.34 -6.48 27.13
N ILE A 52 17.52 -6.65 27.72
CA ILE A 52 18.79 -6.84 26.99
C ILE A 52 18.99 -8.34 26.81
N GLY A 53 18.72 -8.89 25.62
CA GLY A 53 19.14 -10.26 25.28
C GLY A 53 18.25 -11.05 24.32
N GLU A 54 16.97 -10.71 24.15
CA GLU A 54 16.10 -11.40 23.20
C GLU A 54 16.01 -10.62 21.88
N ASP A 55 16.50 -11.23 20.79
CA ASP A 55 16.38 -10.69 19.45
C ASP A 55 14.90 -10.66 19.05
N ASN A 56 14.27 -9.48 19.17
CA ASN A 56 12.84 -9.25 18.96
C ASN A 56 12.45 -9.17 17.46
N ALA A 57 13.35 -9.59 16.58
CA ALA A 57 13.14 -9.65 15.15
C ALA A 57 12.63 -11.03 14.76
N MET A 58 11.44 -11.08 14.16
CA MET A 58 11.03 -12.28 13.43
C MET A 58 11.70 -12.27 12.07
N LEU A 59 12.45 -13.33 11.77
CA LEU A 59 13.07 -13.58 10.48
C LEU A 59 12.25 -14.63 9.71
N TRP A 60 11.98 -14.36 8.44
CA TRP A 60 11.39 -15.32 7.51
C TRP A 60 12.24 -15.39 6.23
N PRO A 61 12.55 -16.58 5.67
CA PRO A 61 12.13 -17.93 6.07
C PRO A 61 12.89 -18.48 7.31
N SER A 62 13.48 -19.67 7.25
CA SER A 62 14.36 -20.12 8.33
C SER A 62 15.60 -19.20 8.42
N PRO A 63 16.20 -19.02 9.61
CA PRO A 63 17.37 -18.16 9.78
C PRO A 63 18.53 -18.45 8.79
N PRO A 64 18.89 -19.70 8.46
CA PRO A 64 19.94 -19.97 7.47
C PRO A 64 19.60 -19.46 6.07
N ILE A 65 18.38 -19.72 5.59
CA ILE A 65 17.91 -19.27 4.27
C ILE A 65 17.80 -17.75 4.24
N PHE A 66 17.31 -17.15 5.32
CA PHE A 66 17.24 -15.72 5.48
C PHE A 66 18.64 -15.08 5.38
N SER A 67 19.63 -15.60 6.11
CA SER A 67 21.01 -15.11 6.10
C SER A 67 21.64 -15.23 4.72
N GLU A 68 21.41 -16.34 4.00
CA GLU A 68 21.89 -16.51 2.63
C GLU A 68 21.31 -15.42 1.70
N ARG A 69 19.98 -15.22 1.74
CA ARG A 69 19.30 -14.20 0.94
C ARG A 69 19.75 -12.79 1.30
N LEU A 70 19.93 -12.50 2.60
CA LEU A 70 20.43 -11.22 3.07
C LEU A 70 21.86 -10.96 2.57
N HIS A 71 22.74 -11.96 2.64
CA HIS A 71 24.10 -11.84 2.13
C HIS A 71 24.12 -11.56 0.62
N LYS A 72 23.32 -12.31 -0.17
CA LYS A 72 23.15 -12.02 -1.61
C LYS A 72 22.67 -10.59 -1.85
N PHE A 73 21.69 -10.13 -1.08
CA PHE A 73 21.17 -8.76 -1.17
C PHE A 73 22.23 -7.70 -0.84
N LEU A 74 23.01 -7.89 0.23
CA LEU A 74 24.03 -6.95 0.69
C LEU A 74 25.29 -6.95 -0.21
N ASN A 75 25.48 -7.97 -1.04
CA ASN A 75 26.56 -7.99 -2.03
C ASN A 75 26.29 -7.07 -3.24
N HIS A 76 25.09 -6.51 -3.37
CA HIS A 76 24.81 -5.49 -4.38
C HIS A 76 25.38 -4.12 -3.97
N PRO A 77 25.77 -3.27 -4.93
CA PRO A 77 26.20 -1.91 -4.62
C PRO A 77 25.11 -1.11 -3.91
N ASP A 78 25.50 -0.40 -2.87
CA ASP A 78 24.68 0.50 -2.08
C ASP A 78 23.78 1.44 -2.90
N SER A 79 24.30 1.99 -3.99
CA SER A 79 23.56 2.86 -4.90
C SER A 79 22.41 2.15 -5.59
N GLU A 80 22.59 0.88 -5.96
CA GLU A 80 21.54 0.08 -6.59
C GLU A 80 20.46 -0.28 -5.57
N ILE A 81 20.87 -0.70 -4.36
CA ILE A 81 19.95 -1.00 -3.26
C ILE A 81 19.09 0.22 -2.96
N ARG A 82 19.69 1.39 -2.73
CA ARG A 82 18.97 2.63 -2.43
C ARG A 82 18.04 3.06 -3.57
N ARG A 83 18.44 2.87 -4.82
CA ARG A 83 17.62 3.21 -6.00
C ARG A 83 16.34 2.37 -6.08
N ARG A 84 16.42 1.08 -5.76
CA ARG A 84 15.27 0.15 -5.83
C ARG A 84 14.45 0.07 -4.53
N MET A 85 14.98 0.59 -3.43
CA MET A 85 14.31 0.57 -2.14
C MET A 85 13.05 1.44 -2.14
N VAL A 86 11.93 0.84 -1.74
CA VAL A 86 10.67 1.53 -1.51
C VAL A 86 10.44 1.71 -0.02
N LYS A 87 10.27 2.97 0.42
CA LYS A 87 9.87 3.30 1.79
C LYS A 87 8.35 3.39 1.87
N HIS A 88 7.76 2.83 2.93
CA HIS A 88 6.32 2.84 3.11
C HIS A 88 5.73 4.26 3.11
N GLU A 89 6.37 5.21 3.80
CA GLU A 89 5.94 6.61 3.85
C GLU A 89 5.82 7.22 2.44
N LYS A 90 6.90 7.13 1.65
CA LYS A 90 6.93 7.62 0.26
C LYS A 90 5.90 6.92 -0.62
N PHE A 91 5.73 5.61 -0.45
CA PHE A 91 4.71 4.85 -1.19
C PHE A 91 3.28 5.31 -0.84
N MET A 92 3.01 5.58 0.43
CA MET A 92 1.71 6.10 0.87
C MET A 92 1.45 7.52 0.37
N GLU A 93 2.47 8.36 0.28
CA GLU A 93 2.38 9.68 -0.36
C GLU A 93 2.04 9.57 -1.85
N GLN A 94 2.72 8.67 -2.57
CA GLN A 94 2.46 8.42 -3.99
C GLN A 94 1.01 7.99 -4.24
N ILE A 95 0.50 7.02 -3.47
CA ILE A 95 -0.90 6.58 -3.59
C ILE A 95 -1.86 7.74 -3.30
N LYS A 96 -1.60 8.55 -2.27
CA LYS A 96 -2.46 9.70 -1.95
C LYS A 96 -2.54 10.69 -3.10
N GLU A 97 -1.41 10.94 -3.78
CA GLU A 97 -1.38 11.86 -4.91
C GLU A 97 -2.11 11.28 -6.13
N GLU A 98 -1.89 10.00 -6.44
CA GLU A 98 -2.59 9.31 -7.52
C GLU A 98 -4.12 9.31 -7.30
N GLU A 99 -4.56 9.07 -6.07
CA GLU A 99 -5.98 9.16 -5.72
C GLU A 99 -6.54 10.58 -5.84
N ARG A 100 -5.77 11.61 -5.48
CA ARG A 100 -6.19 13.02 -5.68
C ARG A 100 -6.36 13.35 -7.15
N GLU A 101 -5.40 12.94 -7.99
CA GLU A 101 -5.50 13.13 -9.44
C GLU A 101 -6.71 12.40 -10.03
N ASN A 102 -6.97 11.16 -9.57
CA ASN A 102 -8.12 10.38 -10.01
C ASN A 102 -9.43 11.08 -9.66
N VAL A 103 -9.57 11.59 -8.43
CA VAL A 103 -10.73 12.37 -8.00
C VAL A 103 -10.92 13.60 -8.88
N SER A 104 -9.88 14.39 -9.11
CA SER A 104 -9.96 15.59 -9.96
C SER A 104 -10.39 15.27 -11.40
N LYS A 105 -9.88 14.18 -11.98
CA LYS A 105 -10.29 13.71 -13.31
C LYS A 105 -11.77 13.30 -13.35
N TRP A 106 -12.28 12.68 -12.28
CA TRP A 106 -13.69 12.32 -12.17
C TRP A 106 -14.59 13.54 -12.04
N GLU A 107 -14.22 14.52 -11.22
CA GLU A 107 -14.95 15.79 -11.06
C GLU A 107 -15.10 16.52 -12.41
N MET A 108 -14.00 16.67 -13.15
CA MET A 108 -14.03 17.30 -14.48
C MET A 108 -14.94 16.55 -15.47
N ARG A 109 -14.96 15.21 -15.41
CA ARG A 109 -15.85 14.40 -16.26
C ARG A 109 -17.31 14.58 -15.89
N CYS A 110 -17.63 14.66 -14.60
CA CYS A 110 -18.98 14.93 -14.13
C CYS A 110 -19.46 16.30 -14.62
N GLU A 111 -18.66 17.35 -14.45
CA GLU A 111 -19.00 18.71 -14.90
C GLU A 111 -19.27 18.78 -16.42
N LEU A 112 -18.41 18.13 -17.22
CA LEU A 112 -18.60 18.06 -18.67
C LEU A 112 -19.88 17.30 -19.06
N GLN A 113 -20.19 16.23 -18.32
CA GLN A 113 -21.40 15.44 -18.55
C GLN A 113 -22.66 16.25 -18.20
N GLU A 114 -22.66 16.98 -17.09
CA GLU A 114 -23.75 17.87 -16.68
C GLU A 114 -23.96 18.98 -17.72
N SER A 115 -22.89 19.64 -18.17
CA SER A 115 -22.96 20.67 -19.22
C SER A 115 -23.57 20.13 -20.52
N ARG A 116 -23.18 18.90 -20.92
CA ARG A 116 -23.73 18.23 -22.10
C ARG A 116 -25.21 17.91 -21.94
N GLN A 117 -25.65 17.47 -20.75
CA GLN A 117 -27.06 17.19 -20.48
C GLN A 117 -27.90 18.47 -20.60
N LEU A 118 -27.48 19.56 -19.96
CA LEU A 118 -28.16 20.86 -20.04
C LEU A 118 -28.25 21.39 -21.49
N LEU A 119 -27.18 21.24 -22.27
CA LEU A 119 -27.19 21.64 -23.68
C LEU A 119 -28.20 20.84 -24.51
N ASN A 120 -28.28 19.52 -24.29
CA ASN A 120 -29.25 18.67 -24.97
C ASN A 120 -30.70 19.08 -24.63
N GLU A 121 -31.01 19.33 -23.36
CA GLU A 121 -32.33 19.79 -22.91
C GLU A 121 -32.73 21.14 -23.55
N LEU A 122 -31.79 22.09 -23.66
CA LEU A 122 -32.02 23.37 -24.33
C LEU A 122 -32.31 23.20 -25.82
N MET A 123 -31.58 22.30 -26.50
CA MET A 123 -31.82 22.00 -27.90
C MET A 123 -33.19 21.39 -28.12
N GLU A 124 -33.58 20.40 -27.32
CA GLU A 124 -34.90 19.77 -27.37
C GLU A 124 -36.02 20.80 -27.16
N THR A 125 -35.90 21.65 -26.15
CA THR A 125 -36.87 22.71 -25.86
C THR A 125 -37.01 23.70 -27.03
N ARG A 126 -35.90 24.08 -27.69
CA ARG A 126 -35.91 24.97 -28.87
C ARG A 126 -36.51 24.32 -30.12
N SER A 127 -36.37 23.01 -30.30
CA SER A 127 -37.05 22.30 -31.40
C SER A 127 -38.56 22.21 -31.19
N HIS A 128 -39.02 22.01 -29.95
CA HIS A 128 -40.46 21.98 -29.63
C HIS A 128 -41.10 23.39 -29.68
N GLY A 129 -40.36 24.45 -29.32
CA GLY A 129 -40.85 25.83 -29.40
C GLY A 129 -40.96 26.42 -30.82
N ARG A 130 -40.44 25.73 -31.85
CA ARG A 130 -40.57 26.13 -33.28
C ARG A 130 -41.72 25.42 -34.01
N LEU A 131 -42.52 24.62 -33.30
CA LEU A 131 -43.64 23.83 -33.85
C LEU A 131 -45.03 24.45 -33.58
N PHE A 132 -45.11 25.65 -33.00
CA PHE A 132 -46.37 26.37 -32.85
C PHE A 132 -46.34 27.68 -33.67
N PRO A 133 -47.21 27.82 -34.69
CA PRO A 133 -47.38 29.05 -35.47
C PRO A 133 -48.00 30.20 -34.66
#